data_AF-A0A0L0D8M8-F1
#
_entry.id   AF-A0A0L0D8M8-F1
#
_cell.length_a   1.000
_cell.length_b   1.000
_cell.length_c   1.000
_cell.angle_alpha   90.00
_cell.angle_beta   90.00
_cell.angle_gamma   90.00
#
_symmetry.space_group_name_H-M   'P 1'
#
loop_
_entity.id
_entity.type
_entity.pdbx_description
1 polymer ?
#
loop_
_entity_poly.entity_id
_entity_poly.type
_entity_poly.pdbx_seq_one_letter_code
_entity_poly.pdbx_strand_id
1 'polypeptide(L)'
;MARTEVQPLGGMVRFAVALRLEVSGEDETLVRIGVYAAEGERMTPPDPNALLAEAEFVLVPSQLVAGTTVTAPAVARIGGESCGQVESSSAVLLRTASSGVLHITESLVVSQYCFDIPFQLALLLLDEAVSAFELEIDGAVKVINGAVASRGELPAGVVERVQATRDRVLTLANYLEQGQKHPLQTSVQFKPSTLKSAPELALVPTNLHVQSMEVVSDDGGCETTVTTTVGAFAAHIYGFKTGGIRQMLEGTPKAVTRLRVASRRDVAWSQALTAAITSFAQHLEWAVAKNSGAMGLAALQQLEALGFLFQVESLLSTQGKELGMLGDMDDAIRALAGVTFVVQLKGVSASVEERCRGQGGAVVLEVSRSCGGSSLGRSEPRVGLNLDVVLQIEVDARVLGGIGGGLEAGGGVLRVETVPVLFTQGINEMQTMANLLGGSKLQEDINAESLSRLQSFYSRWVKYHFGGEATSVAMRVLPELSEINASMQGLADEVQSSRSEKNAQILTRAADLTRTLLGGRVTVCKSAKDRTSMSVTFEQSRVLQQKHALVDGVTPETLMRAHGVRRDNAFLNIGRHSYAFNALQTFLLPSAYKPPSGTGGALVS
;
A
#
# COMPACT_ATOMS: atom_id res chain seq x y z
N MET A 1 -18.55 32.61 -6.49
CA MET A 1 -19.35 31.41 -6.83
C MET A 1 -18.55 30.59 -7.82
N ALA A 2 -17.84 29.56 -7.36
CA ALA A 2 -17.33 28.54 -8.25
C ALA A 2 -18.48 27.53 -8.47
N ARG A 3 -18.89 27.32 -9.73
CA ARG A 3 -19.93 26.35 -10.10
C ARG A 3 -19.21 25.09 -10.55
N THR A 4 -19.40 24.00 -9.82
CA THR A 4 -18.95 22.67 -10.25
C THR A 4 -20.19 21.89 -10.66
N GLU A 5 -20.41 21.72 -11.97
CA GLU A 5 -21.50 20.91 -12.50
C GLU A 5 -21.10 19.42 -12.52
N VAL A 6 -21.84 18.61 -11.77
CA VAL A 6 -21.71 17.15 -11.79
C VAL A 6 -22.95 16.58 -12.48
N GLN A 7 -22.75 15.71 -13.47
CA GLN A 7 -23.79 15.04 -14.27
C GLN A 7 -23.57 13.50 -14.26
N PRO A 8 -24.64 12.70 -14.51
CA PRO A 8 -25.16 11.69 -13.58
C PRO A 8 -24.65 10.25 -13.77
N LEU A 9 -24.75 9.44 -12.69
CA LEU A 9 -24.78 7.97 -12.71
C LEU A 9 -26.13 7.49 -12.14
N GLY A 10 -26.64 6.38 -12.67
CA GLY A 10 -28.06 5.99 -12.64
C GLY A 10 -28.79 5.93 -11.29
N GLY A 11 -30.08 6.31 -11.33
CA GLY A 11 -31.14 5.79 -10.46
C GLY A 11 -31.23 6.28 -9.01
N MET A 12 -30.26 7.02 -8.46
CA MET A 12 -30.29 7.55 -7.10
C MET A 12 -30.74 9.02 -7.03
N VAL A 13 -31.42 9.40 -5.93
CA VAL A 13 -31.88 10.77 -5.63
C VAL A 13 -30.70 11.75 -5.68
N ARG A 14 -30.88 12.85 -6.42
CA ARG A 14 -29.84 13.82 -6.84
C ARG A 14 -29.56 14.86 -5.74
N PHE A 15 -28.30 15.27 -5.55
CA PHE A 15 -27.92 16.46 -4.77
C PHE A 15 -26.89 17.30 -5.53
N ALA A 16 -27.12 18.61 -5.69
CA ALA A 16 -26.13 19.56 -6.21
C ALA A 16 -25.51 20.35 -5.04
N VAL A 17 -24.18 20.40 -4.94
CA VAL A 17 -23.48 21.11 -3.86
C VAL A 17 -23.26 22.57 -4.27
N ALA A 18 -23.93 23.51 -3.59
CA ALA A 18 -23.72 24.95 -3.74
C ALA A 18 -22.96 25.52 -2.53
N LEU A 19 -21.80 26.16 -2.77
CA LEU A 19 -20.98 26.80 -1.73
C LEU A 19 -21.36 28.29 -1.59
N ARG A 20 -21.77 28.73 -0.40
CA ARG A 20 -21.95 30.15 -0.03
C ARG A 20 -20.91 30.55 1.01
N LEU A 21 -20.20 31.66 0.76
CA LEU A 21 -19.18 32.24 1.66
C LEU A 21 -19.77 33.51 2.29
N GLU A 22 -19.78 33.58 3.63
CA GLU A 22 -20.07 34.81 4.39
C GLU A 22 -18.89 35.11 5.31
N VAL A 23 -18.46 36.38 5.35
CA VAL A 23 -17.28 36.86 6.10
C VAL A 23 -17.75 37.88 7.13
N SER A 24 -17.40 37.71 8.41
CA SER A 24 -17.61 38.72 9.46
C SER A 24 -16.41 38.82 10.42
N GLY A 25 -15.93 40.05 10.66
CA GLY A 25 -15.04 40.38 11.80
C GLY A 25 -13.54 40.51 11.49
N GLU A 26 -12.86 41.43 12.19
CA GLU A 26 -11.48 41.88 11.93
C GLU A 26 -10.38 41.12 12.69
N ASP A 27 -10.67 40.35 13.76
CA ASP A 27 -9.62 39.73 14.59
C ASP A 27 -9.62 38.18 14.63
N GLU A 28 -10.76 37.53 14.34
CA GLU A 28 -10.84 36.09 14.04
C GLU A 28 -11.94 35.91 13.00
N THR A 29 -11.56 35.59 11.76
CA THR A 29 -12.53 35.44 10.68
C THR A 29 -13.06 34.01 10.66
N LEU A 30 -14.24 33.81 11.25
CA LEU A 30 -15.00 32.56 11.12
C LEU A 30 -15.70 32.57 9.75
N VAL A 31 -15.37 31.60 8.90
CA VAL A 31 -16.07 31.39 7.62
C VAL A 31 -17.06 30.24 7.81
N ARG A 32 -18.30 30.40 7.37
CA ARG A 32 -19.30 29.31 7.35
C ARG A 32 -19.57 28.90 5.91
N ILE A 33 -19.52 27.58 5.65
CA ILE A 33 -19.90 26.99 4.38
C ILE A 33 -21.07 26.05 4.63
N GLY A 34 -22.21 26.33 4.01
CA GLY A 34 -23.39 25.46 4.04
C GLY A 34 -23.46 24.55 2.82
N VAL A 35 -23.78 23.26 3.04
CA VAL A 35 -24.11 22.29 1.98
C VAL A 35 -25.63 22.18 1.85
N TYR A 36 -26.17 22.43 0.66
CA TYR A 36 -27.62 22.42 0.39
C TYR A 36 -28.01 21.28 -0.56
N ALA A 37 -29.22 20.75 -0.40
CA ALA A 37 -29.84 19.83 -1.37
C ALA A 37 -30.51 20.61 -2.51
N ALA A 38 -30.50 20.06 -3.73
CA ALA A 38 -31.34 20.55 -4.83
C ALA A 38 -31.96 19.37 -5.58
N GLU A 39 -33.29 19.34 -5.68
CA GLU A 39 -34.03 18.33 -6.45
C GLU A 39 -34.32 18.83 -7.88
N GLY A 40 -34.00 17.99 -8.87
CA GLY A 40 -34.48 18.15 -10.26
C GLY A 40 -33.52 18.85 -11.24
N GLU A 41 -33.84 18.73 -12.53
CA GLU A 41 -33.07 19.24 -13.68
C GLU A 41 -33.10 20.78 -13.84
N ARG A 42 -33.93 21.49 -13.07
CA ARG A 42 -33.96 22.95 -13.02
C ARG A 42 -33.53 23.42 -11.64
N MET A 43 -32.33 23.97 -11.57
CA MET A 43 -31.77 24.59 -10.37
C MET A 43 -32.54 25.87 -10.01
N THR A 44 -33.50 25.78 -9.08
CA THR A 44 -33.96 26.94 -8.30
C THR A 44 -32.93 27.30 -7.23
N PRO A 45 -32.86 28.57 -6.77
CA PRO A 45 -31.96 28.96 -5.67
C PRO A 45 -32.19 28.06 -4.44
N PRO A 46 -31.13 27.59 -3.75
CA PRO A 46 -31.29 26.68 -2.61
C PRO A 46 -32.10 27.35 -1.50
N ASP A 47 -33.05 26.61 -0.90
CA ASP A 47 -33.76 27.04 0.30
C ASP A 47 -32.76 27.17 1.45
N PRO A 48 -32.57 28.37 2.04
CA PRO A 48 -31.61 28.60 3.12
C PRO A 48 -31.89 27.79 4.38
N ASN A 49 -33.09 27.22 4.54
CA ASN A 49 -33.44 26.36 5.69
C ASN A 49 -33.14 24.86 5.47
N ALA A 50 -32.66 24.45 4.28
CA ALA A 50 -32.36 23.06 3.93
C ALA A 50 -30.85 22.72 4.02
N LEU A 51 -30.22 23.05 5.15
CA LEU A 51 -28.81 22.80 5.43
C LEU A 51 -28.56 21.32 5.80
N LEU A 52 -27.74 20.61 5.01
CA LEU A 52 -27.44 19.19 5.24
C LEU A 52 -26.22 18.95 6.15
N ALA A 53 -25.23 19.84 6.12
CA ALA A 53 -24.02 19.79 6.95
C ALA A 53 -23.39 21.18 7.07
N GLU A 54 -22.72 21.44 8.19
CA GLU A 54 -22.00 22.68 8.48
C GLU A 54 -20.54 22.37 8.85
N ALA A 55 -19.60 23.17 8.38
CA ALA A 55 -18.19 23.11 8.77
C ALA A 55 -17.72 24.51 9.23
N GLU A 56 -17.04 24.56 10.38
CA GLU A 56 -16.40 25.77 10.91
C GLU A 56 -14.90 25.77 10.61
N PHE A 57 -14.36 26.95 10.27
CA PHE A 57 -12.97 27.14 9.88
C PHE A 57 -12.27 28.22 10.72
N VAL A 58 -11.01 27.99 11.07
CA VAL A 58 -10.13 28.98 11.73
C VAL A 58 -9.05 29.42 10.74
N LEU A 59 -9.04 30.71 10.39
CA LEU A 59 -8.02 31.34 9.55
C LEU A 59 -6.86 31.86 10.43
N VAL A 60 -5.60 31.61 10.05
CA VAL A 60 -4.42 32.21 10.71
C VAL A 60 -3.94 33.41 9.88
N PRO A 61 -4.08 34.65 10.37
CA PRO A 61 -3.87 35.88 9.59
C PRO A 61 -2.47 36.06 8.99
N SER A 62 -1.43 35.53 9.63
CA SER A 62 -0.04 35.71 9.19
C SER A 62 0.32 34.95 7.91
N GLN A 63 -0.59 34.12 7.37
CA GLN A 63 -0.41 33.38 6.13
C GLN A 63 -1.30 33.86 4.97
N LEU A 64 -2.04 34.97 5.17
CA LEU A 64 -2.94 35.53 4.15
C LEU A 64 -2.28 36.64 3.33
N VAL A 65 -1.84 36.33 2.11
CA VAL A 65 -1.80 37.31 1.01
C VAL A 65 -2.41 36.69 -0.26
N ALA A 66 -3.57 37.23 -0.65
CA ALA A 66 -4.37 37.03 -1.87
C ALA A 66 -4.40 35.62 -2.50
N GLY A 67 -5.46 34.85 -2.21
CA GLY A 67 -5.78 33.56 -2.83
C GLY A 67 -5.84 32.44 -1.78
N THR A 68 -7.03 32.20 -1.21
CA THR A 68 -7.23 31.31 -0.07
C THR A 68 -8.00 30.04 -0.47
N THR A 69 -7.49 28.90 0.02
CA THR A 69 -7.95 27.51 -0.11
C THR A 69 -9.20 27.17 0.73
N VAL A 70 -9.95 26.16 0.30
CA VAL A 70 -11.17 25.59 0.94
C VAL A 70 -11.00 24.08 1.20
N THR A 71 -11.47 23.56 2.34
CA THR A 71 -11.63 22.13 2.65
C THR A 71 -13.08 21.81 3.01
N ALA A 72 -13.55 20.58 2.72
CA ALA A 72 -14.84 20.06 3.18
C ALA A 72 -14.65 18.62 3.68
N PRO A 73 -15.21 18.22 4.85
CA PRO A 73 -15.29 16.82 5.22
C PRO A 73 -16.42 16.14 4.42
N ALA A 74 -16.08 15.12 3.64
CA ALA A 74 -17.08 14.23 3.05
C ALA A 74 -17.52 13.19 4.09
N VAL A 75 -18.56 13.51 4.87
CA VAL A 75 -19.45 12.48 5.42
C VAL A 75 -20.85 12.78 4.91
N ALA A 76 -21.19 12.27 3.74
CA ALA A 76 -22.59 12.07 3.40
C ALA A 76 -23.08 10.81 4.13
N ARG A 77 -23.61 10.98 5.35
CA ARG A 77 -24.55 9.99 5.90
C ARG A 77 -25.92 10.32 5.32
N ILE A 78 -26.35 9.56 4.32
CA ILE A 78 -27.75 9.53 3.90
C ILE A 78 -28.27 8.12 4.16
N GLY A 79 -29.21 8.00 5.10
CA GLY A 79 -30.17 6.89 5.12
C GLY A 79 -29.70 5.51 5.63
N GLY A 80 -28.99 5.42 6.75
CA GLY A 80 -29.08 4.23 7.62
C GLY A 80 -28.61 2.86 7.12
N GLU A 81 -28.15 2.69 5.89
CA GLU A 81 -27.56 1.45 5.37
C GLU A 81 -26.28 1.78 4.57
N SER A 82 -25.12 1.35 5.08
CA SER A 82 -23.83 1.50 4.40
C SER A 82 -23.48 0.23 3.64
N CYS A 83 -23.67 0.25 2.32
CA CYS A 83 -23.02 -0.67 1.39
C CYS A 83 -22.22 0.19 0.41
N GLY A 84 -20.94 0.43 0.71
CA GLY A 84 -20.06 1.29 -0.09
C GLY A 84 -18.65 1.41 0.51
N GLN A 85 -17.63 1.51 -0.33
CA GLN A 85 -16.23 1.67 0.09
C GLN A 85 -16.06 2.92 0.98
N VAL A 86 -15.27 2.79 2.04
CA VAL A 86 -14.90 3.94 2.89
C VAL A 86 -13.87 4.77 2.14
N GLU A 87 -14.27 5.99 1.77
CA GLU A 87 -13.45 6.99 1.10
C GLU A 87 -13.42 8.28 1.93
N SER A 88 -12.23 8.86 2.06
CA SER A 88 -11.99 10.21 2.61
C SER A 88 -11.27 11.05 1.56
N SER A 89 -11.57 12.34 1.50
CA SER A 89 -10.91 13.27 0.57
C SER A 89 -10.63 14.62 1.25
N SER A 90 -9.54 15.27 0.86
CA SER A 90 -9.19 16.63 1.30
C SER A 90 -8.55 17.42 0.16
N ALA A 91 -8.69 18.74 0.17
CA ALA A 91 -8.09 19.62 -0.84
C ALA A 91 -7.22 20.70 -0.22
N VAL A 92 -6.10 21.03 -0.86
CA VAL A 92 -5.14 22.07 -0.46
C VAL A 92 -4.75 22.89 -1.69
N LEU A 93 -4.72 24.23 -1.61
CA LEU A 93 -4.07 25.06 -2.62
C LEU A 93 -2.70 25.51 -2.14
N LEU A 94 -1.71 25.40 -3.02
CA LEU A 94 -0.35 25.89 -2.77
C LEU A 94 0.07 26.88 -3.86
N ARG A 95 0.86 27.88 -3.50
CA ARG A 95 1.44 28.84 -4.44
C ARG A 95 2.78 28.32 -4.98
N THR A 96 3.02 28.51 -6.26
CA THR A 96 4.31 28.26 -6.92
C THR A 96 5.19 29.52 -6.90
N ALA A 97 6.50 29.35 -7.08
CA ALA A 97 7.44 30.48 -7.17
C ALA A 97 7.11 31.46 -8.32
N SER A 98 6.43 30.98 -9.37
CA SER A 98 5.98 31.78 -10.51
C SER A 98 4.64 32.51 -10.29
N SER A 99 4.11 32.54 -9.07
CA SER A 99 2.79 33.09 -8.71
C SER A 99 1.57 32.32 -9.25
N GLY A 100 1.76 31.08 -9.72
CA GLY A 100 0.67 30.16 -10.02
C GLY A 100 0.14 29.46 -8.77
N VAL A 101 -0.99 28.79 -8.92
CA VAL A 101 -1.67 28.00 -7.89
C VAL A 101 -1.70 26.52 -8.31
N LEU A 102 -1.41 25.65 -7.35
CA LEU A 102 -1.61 24.21 -7.46
C LEU A 102 -2.84 23.82 -6.66
N HIS A 103 -3.74 23.11 -7.30
CA HIS A 103 -4.89 22.48 -6.68
C HIS A 103 -4.54 21.03 -6.33
N ILE A 104 -4.35 20.75 -5.05
CA ILE A 104 -3.95 19.43 -4.57
C ILE A 104 -5.16 18.77 -3.93
N THR A 105 -5.52 17.57 -4.40
CA THR A 105 -6.57 16.75 -3.81
C THR A 105 -5.96 15.44 -3.30
N GLU A 106 -6.13 15.14 -2.02
CA GLU A 106 -5.80 13.85 -1.45
C GLU A 106 -7.07 13.01 -1.35
N SER A 107 -6.99 11.73 -1.71
CA SER A 107 -8.01 10.74 -1.38
C SER A 107 -7.41 9.55 -0.64
N LEU A 108 -8.19 8.93 0.25
CA LEU A 108 -7.83 7.73 0.98
C LEU A 108 -8.97 6.73 0.90
N VAL A 109 -8.71 5.57 0.30
CA VAL A 109 -9.70 4.54 0.05
C VAL A 109 -9.24 3.21 0.65
N VAL A 110 -10.14 2.48 1.28
CA VAL A 110 -9.86 1.11 1.74
C VAL A 110 -9.71 0.18 0.53
N SER A 111 -8.69 -0.68 0.53
CA SER A 111 -8.54 -1.65 -0.57
C SER A 111 -9.71 -2.63 -0.63
N GLN A 112 -10.34 -2.75 -1.80
CA GLN A 112 -11.39 -3.75 -2.05
C GLN A 112 -10.91 -5.20 -1.88
N TYR A 113 -9.60 -5.44 -1.97
CA TYR A 113 -9.02 -6.78 -1.93
C TYR A 113 -8.83 -7.33 -0.51
N CYS A 114 -9.17 -6.54 0.52
CA CYS A 114 -8.87 -6.85 1.92
C CYS A 114 -9.40 -8.21 2.42
N PHE A 115 -10.51 -8.72 1.88
CA PHE A 115 -11.15 -9.94 2.36
C PHE A 115 -11.15 -11.07 1.32
N ASP A 116 -11.46 -10.76 0.06
CA ASP A 116 -11.60 -11.77 -0.98
C ASP A 116 -10.28 -12.47 -1.30
N ILE A 117 -9.16 -11.73 -1.32
CA ILE A 117 -7.84 -12.32 -1.59
C ILE A 117 -7.39 -13.23 -0.45
N PRO A 118 -7.40 -12.80 0.83
CA PRO A 118 -7.13 -13.72 1.93
C PRO A 118 -8.01 -14.96 1.95
N PHE A 119 -9.29 -14.85 1.56
CA PHE A 119 -10.20 -15.98 1.48
C PHE A 119 -9.79 -16.99 0.41
N GLN A 120 -9.53 -16.53 -0.83
CA GLN A 120 -9.07 -17.40 -1.91
C GLN A 120 -7.75 -18.10 -1.57
N LEU A 121 -6.79 -17.35 -1.00
CA LEU A 121 -5.51 -17.92 -0.58
C LEU A 121 -5.67 -18.94 0.56
N ALA A 122 -6.55 -18.68 1.52
CA ALA A 122 -6.80 -19.59 2.64
C ALA A 122 -7.28 -20.97 2.18
N LEU A 123 -8.06 -21.05 1.10
CA LEU A 123 -8.48 -22.33 0.51
C LEU A 123 -7.28 -23.13 -0.02
N LEU A 124 -6.36 -22.47 -0.74
CA LEU A 124 -5.15 -23.10 -1.26
C LEU A 124 -4.19 -23.52 -0.14
N LEU A 125 -4.07 -22.71 0.91
CA LEU A 125 -3.22 -23.01 2.05
C LEU A 125 -3.81 -24.14 2.89
N LEU A 126 -5.13 -24.21 3.04
CA LEU A 126 -5.79 -25.28 3.79
C LEU A 126 -5.55 -26.63 3.11
N ASP A 127 -5.70 -26.70 1.79
CA ASP A 127 -5.41 -27.90 1.00
C ASP A 127 -3.96 -28.38 1.17
N GLU A 128 -2.99 -27.45 1.13
CA GLU A 128 -1.58 -27.76 1.42
C GLU A 128 -1.38 -28.23 2.86
N ALA A 129 -2.01 -27.56 3.83
CA ALA A 129 -1.89 -27.87 5.25
C ALA A 129 -2.49 -29.23 5.60
N VAL A 130 -3.63 -29.60 5.01
CA VAL A 130 -4.25 -30.92 5.17
C VAL A 130 -3.35 -32.01 4.60
N SER A 131 -2.83 -31.82 3.39
CA SER A 131 -1.88 -32.75 2.78
C SER A 131 -0.63 -32.96 3.64
N ALA A 132 -0.08 -31.87 4.19
CA ALA A 132 1.08 -31.94 5.08
C ALA A 132 0.75 -32.64 6.42
N PHE A 133 -0.46 -32.45 6.94
CA PHE A 133 -0.92 -33.10 8.17
C PHE A 133 -1.09 -34.61 7.99
N GLU A 134 -1.69 -35.05 6.88
CA GLU A 134 -1.84 -36.48 6.54
C GLU A 134 -0.47 -37.16 6.43
N LEU A 135 0.48 -36.54 5.72
CA LEU A 135 1.85 -37.05 5.61
C LEU A 135 2.57 -37.15 6.97
N GLU A 136 2.38 -36.17 7.85
CA GLU A 136 2.98 -36.20 9.19
C GLU A 136 2.33 -37.28 10.08
N ILE A 137 1.02 -37.51 9.96
CA ILE A 137 0.35 -38.63 10.65
C ILE A 137 0.92 -39.96 10.17
N ASP A 138 1.00 -40.18 8.86
CA ASP A 138 1.53 -41.41 8.29
C ASP A 138 2.99 -41.65 8.72
N GLY A 139 3.79 -40.59 8.72
CA GLY A 139 5.15 -40.60 9.23
C GLY A 139 5.21 -40.96 10.72
N ALA A 140 4.35 -40.35 11.55
CA ALA A 140 4.27 -40.63 12.98
C ALA A 140 3.85 -42.08 13.25
N VAL A 141 2.85 -42.61 12.55
CA VAL A 141 2.40 -44.01 12.68
C VAL A 141 3.53 -44.99 12.36
N LYS A 142 4.28 -44.76 11.28
CA LYS A 142 5.44 -45.58 10.92
C LYS A 142 6.51 -45.57 12.01
N VAL A 143 6.81 -44.39 12.55
CA VAL A 143 7.80 -44.23 13.64
C VAL A 143 7.34 -44.92 14.92
N ILE A 144 6.07 -44.78 15.30
CA ILE A 144 5.48 -45.43 16.48
C ILE A 144 5.54 -46.96 16.33
N ASN A 145 5.10 -47.50 15.19
CA ASN A 145 5.14 -48.95 14.94
C ASN A 145 6.57 -49.50 14.98
N GLY A 146 7.55 -48.77 14.45
CA GLY A 146 8.97 -49.14 14.54
C GLY A 146 9.49 -49.15 15.98
N ALA A 147 9.15 -48.13 16.78
CA ALA A 147 9.49 -48.08 18.20
C ALA A 147 8.85 -49.25 18.98
N VAL A 148 7.57 -49.54 18.73
CA VAL A 148 6.87 -50.67 19.36
C VAL A 148 7.50 -52.01 18.98
N ALA A 149 7.79 -52.23 17.69
CA ALA A 149 8.41 -53.45 17.20
C ALA A 149 9.81 -53.68 17.78
N SER A 150 10.58 -52.60 17.97
CA SER A 150 11.93 -52.66 18.55
C SER A 150 11.96 -52.60 20.08
N ARG A 151 10.81 -52.40 20.75
CA ARG A 151 10.72 -52.03 22.19
C ARG A 151 11.59 -50.82 22.54
N GLY A 152 11.77 -49.90 21.59
CA GLY A 152 12.53 -48.68 21.73
C GLY A 152 11.69 -47.49 22.21
N GLU A 153 12.35 -46.39 22.55
CA GLU A 153 11.68 -45.13 22.88
C GLU A 153 11.15 -44.43 21.63
N LEU A 154 10.06 -43.68 21.78
CA LEU A 154 9.53 -42.85 20.70
C LEU A 154 10.49 -41.69 20.43
N PRO A 155 10.89 -41.43 19.17
CA PRO A 155 11.71 -40.28 18.85
C PRO A 155 11.10 -38.96 19.34
N ALA A 156 11.92 -38.12 19.96
CA ALA A 156 11.49 -36.81 20.46
C ALA A 156 10.92 -35.95 19.32
N GLY A 157 9.87 -35.17 19.61
CA GLY A 157 9.30 -34.22 18.66
C GLY A 157 8.19 -34.78 17.77
N VAL A 158 7.89 -36.09 17.78
CA VAL A 158 6.84 -36.68 16.91
C VAL A 158 5.47 -36.08 17.24
N VAL A 159 5.09 -36.06 18.52
CA VAL A 159 3.81 -35.52 18.97
C VAL A 159 3.71 -34.04 18.66
N GLU A 160 4.78 -33.28 18.91
CA GLU A 160 4.82 -31.83 18.69
C GLU A 160 4.70 -31.47 17.20
N ARG A 161 5.20 -32.30 16.29
CA ARG A 161 5.04 -32.08 14.84
C ARG A 161 3.62 -32.35 14.37
N VAL A 162 2.99 -33.44 14.83
CA VAL A 162 1.58 -33.74 14.55
C VAL A 162 0.67 -32.64 15.11
N GLN A 163 0.95 -32.15 16.32
CA GLN A 163 0.22 -31.02 16.90
C GLN A 163 0.42 -29.73 16.09
N ALA A 164 1.65 -29.40 15.69
CA ALA A 164 1.92 -28.18 14.93
C ALA A 164 1.24 -28.17 13.54
N THR A 165 1.19 -29.33 12.85
CA THR A 165 0.48 -29.46 11.57
C THR A 165 -1.04 -29.41 11.75
N ARG A 166 -1.58 -30.08 12.79
CA ARG A 166 -3.00 -29.96 13.17
C ARG A 166 -3.39 -28.51 13.47
N ASP A 167 -2.59 -27.79 14.24
CA ASP A 167 -2.87 -26.40 14.63
C ASP A 167 -2.90 -25.47 13.41
N ARG A 168 -2.04 -25.71 12.41
CA ARG A 168 -2.07 -24.99 11.12
C ARG A 168 -3.40 -25.22 10.39
N VAL A 169 -3.83 -26.48 10.25
CA VAL A 169 -5.12 -26.84 9.63
C VAL A 169 -6.29 -26.17 10.35
N LEU A 170 -6.33 -26.28 11.68
CA LEU A 170 -7.41 -25.68 12.49
C LEU A 170 -7.44 -24.15 12.39
N THR A 171 -6.28 -23.50 12.35
CA THR A 171 -6.20 -22.04 12.19
C THR A 171 -6.82 -21.60 10.86
N LEU A 172 -6.48 -22.28 9.76
CA LEU A 172 -6.99 -21.95 8.43
C LEU A 172 -8.48 -22.29 8.29
N ALA A 173 -8.91 -23.45 8.80
CA ALA A 173 -10.32 -23.83 8.81
C ALA A 173 -11.18 -22.84 9.63
N ASN A 174 -10.70 -22.45 10.81
CA ASN A 174 -11.40 -21.47 11.65
C ASN A 174 -11.48 -20.10 10.97
N TYR A 175 -10.42 -19.67 10.28
CA TYR A 175 -10.45 -18.44 9.49
C TYR A 175 -11.51 -18.51 8.38
N LEU A 176 -11.58 -19.62 7.62
CA LEU A 176 -12.56 -19.78 6.55
C LEU A 176 -14.00 -19.79 7.09
N GLU A 177 -14.25 -20.40 8.25
CA GLU A 177 -15.58 -20.47 8.84
C GLU A 177 -16.04 -19.15 9.49
N GLN A 178 -15.15 -18.51 10.25
CA GLN A 178 -15.49 -17.31 11.04
C GLN A 178 -15.25 -16.02 10.28
N GLY A 179 -14.19 -15.97 9.46
CA GLY A 179 -13.81 -14.81 8.66
C GLY A 179 -14.91 -14.42 7.67
N GLN A 180 -15.52 -15.41 6.99
CA GLN A 180 -16.64 -15.18 6.07
C GLN A 180 -17.87 -14.53 6.72
N LYS A 181 -18.10 -14.84 8.01
CA LYS A 181 -19.25 -14.35 8.77
C LYS A 181 -18.92 -13.05 9.52
N HIS A 182 -17.69 -12.55 9.40
CA HIS A 182 -17.26 -11.41 10.17
C HIS A 182 -17.96 -10.13 9.69
N PRO A 183 -18.55 -9.30 10.58
CA PRO A 183 -19.30 -8.10 10.18
C PRO A 183 -18.50 -7.14 9.29
N LEU A 184 -17.19 -7.03 9.55
CA LEU A 184 -16.31 -6.18 8.73
C LEU A 184 -16.25 -6.58 7.26
N GLN A 185 -16.52 -7.84 6.87
CA GLN A 185 -16.56 -8.23 5.46
C GLN A 185 -17.77 -7.66 4.72
N THR A 186 -18.88 -7.43 5.43
CA THR A 186 -20.15 -6.98 4.82
C THR A 186 -20.40 -5.48 4.97
N SER A 187 -19.82 -4.82 5.99
CA SER A 187 -20.15 -3.43 6.30
C SER A 187 -19.06 -2.40 5.94
N VAL A 188 -17.78 -2.65 6.27
CA VAL A 188 -16.69 -1.65 6.14
C VAL A 188 -15.52 -2.14 5.26
N GLN A 189 -15.42 -3.45 5.04
CA GLN A 189 -14.33 -4.13 4.32
C GLN A 189 -12.92 -3.70 4.76
N PHE A 190 -12.79 -3.40 6.05
CA PHE A 190 -11.59 -2.81 6.64
C PHE A 190 -11.20 -3.49 7.95
N LYS A 191 -9.92 -3.84 8.14
CA LYS A 191 -9.40 -4.33 9.44
C LYS A 191 -8.67 -3.21 10.20
N PRO A 192 -9.28 -2.64 11.27
CA PRO A 192 -8.61 -1.63 12.09
C PRO A 192 -7.44 -2.23 12.87
N SER A 193 -6.46 -1.38 13.18
CA SER A 193 -5.24 -1.78 13.89
C SER A 193 -5.44 -2.26 15.34
N THR A 194 -6.60 -1.99 15.93
CA THR A 194 -7.03 -2.55 17.22
C THR A 194 -7.29 -4.06 17.13
N LEU A 195 -7.68 -4.56 15.96
CA LEU A 195 -7.98 -5.98 15.69
C LEU A 195 -6.82 -6.74 15.04
N LYS A 196 -5.61 -6.20 15.02
CA LYS A 196 -4.43 -6.85 14.40
C LYS A 196 -4.12 -8.24 14.95
N SER A 197 -4.52 -8.53 16.20
CA SER A 197 -4.32 -9.81 16.89
C SER A 197 -5.55 -10.70 16.90
N ALA A 198 -6.64 -10.33 16.21
CA ALA A 198 -7.86 -11.14 16.12
C ALA A 198 -7.62 -12.39 15.24
N PRO A 199 -7.76 -13.62 15.76
CA PRO A 199 -7.53 -14.86 15.01
C PRO A 199 -8.39 -15.01 13.74
N GLU A 200 -9.66 -14.65 13.83
CA GLU A 200 -10.64 -14.70 12.75
C GLU A 200 -10.35 -13.71 11.61
N LEU A 201 -9.47 -12.72 11.85
CA LEU A 201 -8.99 -11.78 10.85
C LEU A 201 -7.49 -11.97 10.56
N ALA A 202 -6.86 -13.07 10.98
CA ALA A 202 -5.40 -13.21 10.94
C ALA A 202 -4.81 -12.93 9.55
N LEU A 203 -5.40 -13.51 8.50
CA LEU A 203 -4.93 -13.37 7.12
C LEU A 203 -5.22 -12.00 6.51
N VAL A 204 -6.21 -11.26 7.04
CA VAL A 204 -6.60 -9.95 6.52
C VAL A 204 -5.52 -8.90 6.85
N PRO A 205 -5.04 -8.12 5.86
CA PRO A 205 -4.05 -7.08 6.08
C PRO A 205 -4.60 -6.00 7.01
N THR A 206 -3.78 -5.59 7.98
CA THR A 206 -4.19 -4.56 8.94
C THR A 206 -4.08 -3.19 8.28
N ASN A 207 -5.15 -2.41 8.32
CA ASN A 207 -5.15 -1.00 7.92
C ASN A 207 -4.68 -0.73 6.47
N LEU A 208 -5.13 -1.55 5.52
CA LEU A 208 -4.73 -1.44 4.10
C LEU A 208 -5.57 -0.39 3.36
N HIS A 209 -4.89 0.67 2.90
CA HIS A 209 -5.50 1.76 2.14
C HIS A 209 -4.67 2.14 0.93
N VAL A 210 -5.33 2.67 -0.09
CA VAL A 210 -4.73 3.40 -1.20
C VAL A 210 -4.89 4.89 -0.92
N GLN A 211 -3.79 5.64 -0.92
CA GLN A 211 -3.81 7.10 -0.86
C GLN A 211 -3.38 7.67 -2.20
N SER A 212 -4.19 8.55 -2.77
CA SER A 212 -3.85 9.28 -3.98
C SER A 212 -3.66 10.76 -3.67
N MET A 213 -2.74 11.41 -4.38
CA MET A 213 -2.56 12.86 -4.42
C MET A 213 -2.62 13.29 -5.88
N GLU A 214 -3.70 13.96 -6.24
CA GLU A 214 -3.87 14.62 -7.53
C GLU A 214 -3.45 16.08 -7.41
N VAL A 215 -2.65 16.55 -8.37
CA VAL A 215 -2.14 17.92 -8.42
C VAL A 215 -2.54 18.48 -9.77
N VAL A 216 -3.34 19.54 -9.75
CA VAL A 216 -3.75 20.28 -10.94
C VAL A 216 -3.12 21.66 -10.91
N SER A 217 -2.34 22.00 -11.93
CA SER A 217 -1.71 23.31 -12.08
C SER A 217 -2.55 24.23 -12.96
N ASP A 218 -2.36 25.55 -12.79
CA ASP A 218 -3.10 26.59 -13.56
C ASP A 218 -2.93 26.48 -15.08
N ASP A 219 -1.82 25.90 -15.55
CA ASP A 219 -1.56 25.66 -16.98
C ASP A 219 -2.29 24.42 -17.54
N GLY A 220 -3.14 23.78 -16.73
CA GLY A 220 -3.91 22.60 -17.11
C GLY A 220 -3.15 21.28 -16.95
N GLY A 221 -1.93 21.30 -16.38
CA GLY A 221 -1.24 20.08 -15.98
C GLY A 221 -2.02 19.34 -14.89
N CYS A 222 -2.14 18.01 -15.02
CA CYS A 222 -2.72 17.16 -14.00
C CYS A 222 -1.78 15.96 -13.77
N GLU A 223 -1.37 15.77 -12.52
CA GLU A 223 -0.54 14.65 -12.11
C GLU A 223 -1.18 13.91 -10.95
N THR A 224 -1.18 12.58 -10.97
CA THR A 224 -1.57 11.78 -9.80
C THR A 224 -0.40 10.96 -9.30
N THR A 225 -0.15 11.05 -8.00
CA THR A 225 0.73 10.15 -7.26
C THR A 225 -0.10 9.22 -6.38
N VAL A 226 0.17 7.91 -6.43
CA VAL A 226 -0.51 6.91 -5.60
C VAL A 226 0.50 6.21 -4.69
N THR A 227 0.09 5.95 -3.45
CA THR A 227 0.84 5.20 -2.45
C THR A 227 -0.10 4.28 -1.67
N THR A 228 0.24 3.00 -1.58
CA THR A 228 -0.50 2.07 -0.71
C THR A 228 0.08 2.11 0.70
N THR A 229 -0.77 2.07 1.73
CA THR A 229 -0.35 2.03 3.13
C THR A 229 -0.94 0.82 3.82
N VAL A 230 -0.14 0.11 4.62
CA VAL A 230 -0.58 -1.11 5.32
C VAL A 230 0.24 -1.38 6.58
N GLY A 231 -0.36 -2.06 7.55
CA GLY A 231 0.33 -2.53 8.74
C GLY A 231 1.39 -3.58 8.38
N ALA A 232 2.31 -3.83 9.32
CA ALA A 232 3.35 -4.83 9.12
C ALA A 232 2.75 -6.19 8.74
N PHE A 233 3.32 -6.82 7.71
CA PHE A 233 2.98 -8.19 7.31
C PHE A 233 3.49 -9.15 8.39
N ALA A 234 2.64 -9.44 9.37
CA ALA A 234 3.10 -10.07 10.60
C ALA A 234 2.03 -10.93 11.26
N ALA A 235 2.46 -12.08 11.78
CA ALA A 235 1.56 -13.04 12.40
C ALA A 235 1.32 -12.70 13.88
N HIS A 236 0.65 -11.57 14.12
CA HIS A 236 0.39 -11.03 15.46
C HIS A 236 -0.30 -12.02 16.41
N ILE A 237 -1.08 -12.96 15.87
CA ILE A 237 -1.79 -14.00 16.62
C ILE A 237 -0.85 -14.97 17.36
N TYR A 238 0.39 -15.13 16.88
CA TYR A 238 1.40 -16.00 17.49
C TYR A 238 2.36 -15.24 18.41
N GLY A 239 2.24 -13.91 18.50
CA GLY A 239 3.19 -13.06 19.23
C GLY A 239 4.62 -13.12 18.66
N PHE A 240 5.58 -12.52 19.38
CA PHE A 240 6.97 -12.36 18.94
C PHE A 240 7.99 -12.63 20.06
N LYS A 241 7.62 -13.45 21.06
CA LYS A 241 8.53 -13.78 22.17
C LYS A 241 9.79 -14.51 21.69
N THR A 242 9.69 -15.26 20.60
CA THR A 242 10.78 -16.01 19.96
C THR A 242 11.27 -15.36 18.67
N GLY A 243 11.04 -14.05 18.50
CA GLY A 243 11.23 -13.37 17.22
C GLY A 243 10.16 -13.72 16.18
N GLY A 244 10.42 -13.36 14.93
CA GLY A 244 9.63 -13.74 13.76
C GLY A 244 10.36 -14.76 12.90
N ILE A 245 9.87 -14.98 11.68
CA ILE A 245 10.35 -16.06 10.80
C ILE A 245 11.87 -16.02 10.60
N ARG A 246 12.46 -14.85 10.28
CA ARG A 246 13.91 -14.75 10.07
C ARG A 246 14.72 -15.22 11.27
N GLN A 247 14.35 -14.81 12.49
CA GLN A 247 15.03 -15.26 13.72
C GLN A 247 14.80 -16.75 13.98
N MET A 248 13.59 -17.24 13.71
CA MET A 248 13.24 -18.66 13.91
C MET A 248 13.97 -19.60 12.94
N LEU A 249 14.49 -19.10 11.82
CA LEU A 249 15.22 -19.86 10.82
C LEU A 249 16.75 -19.77 10.98
N GLU A 250 17.26 -19.00 11.94
CA GLU A 250 18.71 -18.93 12.21
C GLU A 250 19.26 -20.29 12.66
N GLY A 251 20.44 -20.65 12.13
CA GLY A 251 21.09 -21.93 12.41
C GLY A 251 20.36 -23.14 11.79
N THR A 252 20.24 -24.23 12.55
CA THR A 252 19.55 -25.45 12.11
C THR A 252 18.22 -25.58 12.87
N PRO A 253 17.10 -25.01 12.35
CA PRO A 253 15.84 -25.05 13.04
C PRO A 253 15.31 -26.48 13.14
N LYS A 254 14.80 -26.84 14.34
CA LYS A 254 14.10 -28.10 14.60
C LYS A 254 12.90 -28.24 13.64
N ALA A 255 12.52 -29.47 13.32
CA ALA A 255 11.38 -29.75 12.43
C ALA A 255 10.08 -29.05 12.89
N VAL A 256 9.76 -29.09 14.19
CA VAL A 256 8.60 -28.37 14.76
C VAL A 256 8.68 -26.84 14.55
N THR A 257 9.88 -26.26 14.60
CA THR A 257 10.08 -24.83 14.33
C THR A 257 9.73 -24.49 12.88
N ARG A 258 10.08 -25.37 11.93
CA ARG A 258 9.74 -25.18 10.51
C ARG A 258 8.22 -25.22 10.28
N LEU A 259 7.51 -26.09 10.98
CA LEU A 259 6.04 -26.15 10.93
C LEU A 259 5.38 -24.89 11.50
N ARG A 260 5.91 -24.37 12.62
CA ARG A 260 5.46 -23.07 13.18
C ARG A 260 5.76 -21.92 12.24
N VAL A 261 6.93 -21.92 11.58
CA VAL A 261 7.27 -20.94 10.54
C VAL A 261 6.27 -20.98 9.40
N ALA A 262 5.83 -22.16 8.94
CA ALA A 262 4.80 -22.27 7.90
C ALA A 262 3.50 -21.57 8.31
N SER A 263 3.03 -21.79 9.54
CA SER A 263 1.82 -21.12 10.05
C SER A 263 1.96 -19.59 10.12
N ARG A 264 3.13 -19.09 10.54
CA ARG A 264 3.41 -17.63 10.53
C ARG A 264 3.46 -17.07 9.11
N ARG A 265 4.06 -17.82 8.19
CA ARG A 265 4.21 -17.45 6.78
C ARG A 265 2.85 -17.33 6.10
N ASP A 266 1.94 -18.27 6.33
CA ASP A 266 0.57 -18.21 5.79
C ASP A 266 -0.10 -16.86 6.08
N VAL A 267 0.03 -16.39 7.32
CA VAL A 267 -0.51 -15.11 7.77
C VAL A 267 0.20 -13.93 7.13
N ALA A 268 1.52 -13.84 7.28
CA ALA A 268 2.28 -12.68 6.79
C ALA A 268 2.23 -12.58 5.27
N TRP A 269 2.29 -13.71 4.56
CA TRP A 269 2.26 -13.76 3.10
C TRP A 269 0.88 -13.41 2.53
N SER A 270 -0.22 -13.82 3.18
CA SER A 270 -1.57 -13.40 2.76
C SER A 270 -1.73 -11.86 2.82
N GLN A 271 -1.25 -11.25 3.90
CA GLN A 271 -1.26 -9.80 4.05
C GLN A 271 -0.38 -9.10 3.00
N ALA A 272 0.80 -9.65 2.71
CA ALA A 272 1.73 -9.14 1.71
C ALA A 272 1.19 -9.27 0.28
N LEU A 273 0.59 -10.42 -0.05
CA LEU A 273 -0.02 -10.68 -1.36
C LEU A 273 -1.16 -9.70 -1.64
N THR A 274 -2.01 -9.47 -0.64
CA THR A 274 -3.13 -8.52 -0.77
C THR A 274 -2.63 -7.09 -1.00
N ALA A 275 -1.56 -6.68 -0.32
CA ALA A 275 -0.93 -5.37 -0.55
C ALA A 275 -0.26 -5.28 -1.94
N ALA A 276 0.37 -6.36 -2.41
CA ALA A 276 0.96 -6.43 -3.73
C ALA A 276 -0.09 -6.33 -4.85
N ILE A 277 -1.20 -7.06 -4.73
CA ILE A 277 -2.36 -6.97 -5.63
C ILE A 277 -2.93 -5.56 -5.63
N THR A 278 -3.12 -4.96 -4.45
CA THR A 278 -3.62 -3.58 -4.32
C THR A 278 -2.72 -2.59 -5.07
N SER A 279 -1.42 -2.66 -4.85
CA SER A 279 -0.44 -1.79 -5.50
C SER A 279 -0.38 -2.02 -7.02
N PHE A 280 -0.42 -3.28 -7.45
CA PHE A 280 -0.39 -3.64 -8.86
C PHE A 280 -1.66 -3.19 -9.61
N ALA A 281 -2.85 -3.37 -9.01
CA ALA A 281 -4.12 -2.90 -9.56
C ALA A 281 -4.10 -1.39 -9.82
N GLN A 282 -3.62 -0.59 -8.86
CA GLN A 282 -3.48 0.86 -9.03
C GLN A 282 -2.49 1.23 -10.14
N HIS A 283 -1.42 0.45 -10.29
CA HIS A 283 -0.45 0.65 -11.36
C HIS A 283 -1.04 0.33 -12.75
N LEU A 284 -1.83 -0.75 -12.85
CA LEU A 284 -2.57 -1.09 -14.07
C LEU A 284 -3.61 -0.03 -14.44
N GLU A 285 -4.40 0.42 -13.47
CA GLU A 285 -5.40 1.47 -13.67
C GLU A 285 -4.75 2.78 -14.13
N TRP A 286 -3.60 3.15 -13.55
CA TRP A 286 -2.83 4.30 -14.02
C TRP A 286 -2.33 4.13 -15.46
N ALA A 287 -1.83 2.94 -15.81
CA ALA A 287 -1.34 2.66 -17.16
C ALA A 287 -2.47 2.63 -18.20
N VAL A 288 -3.64 2.10 -17.85
CA VAL A 288 -4.76 1.90 -18.78
C VAL A 288 -5.70 3.11 -18.86
N ALA A 289 -6.14 3.64 -17.71
CA ALA A 289 -7.22 4.63 -17.64
C ALA A 289 -6.70 6.07 -17.65
N LYS A 290 -5.59 6.36 -16.94
CA LYS A 290 -5.06 7.72 -16.80
C LYS A 290 -4.04 8.11 -17.88
N ASN A 291 -3.42 7.13 -18.54
CA ASN A 291 -2.43 7.33 -19.61
C ASN A 291 -2.79 6.55 -20.89
N SER A 292 -4.07 6.57 -21.29
CA SER A 292 -4.54 5.94 -22.51
C SER A 292 -3.85 6.54 -23.75
N GLY A 293 -2.76 5.91 -24.18
CA GLY A 293 -1.86 6.43 -25.22
C GLY A 293 -0.50 5.72 -25.20
N ALA A 294 0.51 6.32 -25.84
CA ALA A 294 1.84 5.71 -25.97
C ALA A 294 2.55 5.45 -24.63
N MET A 295 2.28 6.27 -23.59
CA MET A 295 2.90 6.13 -22.27
C MET A 295 2.32 4.96 -21.47
N GLY A 296 0.99 4.82 -21.44
CA GLY A 296 0.34 3.68 -20.81
C GLY A 296 0.74 2.36 -21.46
N LEU A 297 0.80 2.33 -22.79
CA LEU A 297 1.27 1.18 -23.54
C LEU A 297 2.73 0.80 -23.19
N ALA A 298 3.62 1.78 -23.16
CA ALA A 298 5.01 1.57 -22.81
C ALA A 298 5.17 1.01 -21.38
N ALA A 299 4.35 1.48 -20.44
CA ALA A 299 4.32 0.95 -19.07
C ALA A 299 3.89 -0.52 -19.05
N LEU A 300 2.84 -0.90 -19.78
CA LEU A 300 2.39 -2.30 -19.88
C LEU A 300 3.46 -3.21 -20.50
N GLN A 301 4.12 -2.76 -21.57
CA GLN A 301 5.22 -3.50 -22.21
C GLN A 301 6.43 -3.64 -21.26
N GLN A 302 6.75 -2.59 -20.50
CA GLN A 302 7.80 -2.67 -19.48
C GLN A 302 7.46 -3.70 -18.40
N LEU A 303 6.22 -3.73 -17.91
CA LEU A 303 5.78 -4.71 -16.91
C LEU A 303 5.94 -6.15 -17.42
N GLU A 304 5.54 -6.41 -18.67
CA GLU A 304 5.70 -7.74 -19.28
C GLU A 304 7.17 -8.13 -19.40
N ALA A 305 8.02 -7.22 -19.88
CA ALA A 305 9.43 -7.50 -20.14
C ALA A 305 10.29 -7.60 -18.87
N LEU A 306 10.00 -6.78 -17.85
CA LEU A 306 10.85 -6.64 -16.67
C LEU A 306 10.25 -7.21 -15.39
N GLY A 307 8.94 -7.42 -15.36
CA GLY A 307 8.18 -7.71 -14.15
C GLY A 307 7.77 -6.46 -13.37
N PHE A 308 6.92 -6.65 -12.37
CA PHE A 308 6.45 -5.58 -11.49
C PHE A 308 7.42 -5.37 -10.33
N LEU A 309 8.15 -4.25 -10.35
CA LEU A 309 8.97 -3.81 -9.22
C LEU A 309 8.04 -3.39 -8.06
N PHE A 310 7.96 -4.22 -7.04
CA PHE A 310 7.13 -3.98 -5.85
C PHE A 310 8.01 -3.57 -4.68
N GLN A 311 8.06 -2.27 -4.40
CA GLN A 311 8.85 -1.73 -3.29
C GLN A 311 8.00 -1.57 -2.03
N VAL A 312 8.51 -2.14 -0.94
CA VAL A 312 7.96 -1.96 0.41
C VAL A 312 8.94 -1.11 1.22
N GLU A 313 8.44 0.02 1.71
CA GLU A 313 9.10 0.85 2.72
C GLU A 313 8.65 0.42 4.12
N SER A 314 9.60 0.11 5.01
CA SER A 314 9.32 -0.27 6.39
C SER A 314 9.90 0.74 7.39
N LEU A 315 9.02 1.24 8.27
CA LEU A 315 9.35 2.13 9.37
C LEU A 315 9.48 1.38 10.72
N LEU A 316 9.55 0.05 10.68
CA LEU A 316 9.70 -0.80 11.87
C LEU A 316 11.09 -0.64 12.48
N SER A 317 11.15 -0.61 13.80
CA SER A 317 12.42 -0.70 14.51
C SER A 317 12.96 -2.13 14.53
N THR A 318 14.27 -2.28 14.64
CA THR A 318 14.92 -3.58 14.84
C THR A 318 14.95 -4.02 16.31
N GLN A 319 13.96 -3.60 17.10
CA GLN A 319 13.89 -3.92 18.53
C GLN A 319 12.52 -4.42 19.00
N GLY A 320 12.56 -5.24 20.06
CA GLY A 320 11.38 -5.80 20.70
C GLY A 320 10.46 -6.55 19.73
N LYS A 321 9.15 -6.30 19.82
CA LYS A 321 8.16 -6.98 18.96
C LYS A 321 8.30 -6.59 17.49
N GLU A 322 8.83 -5.40 17.17
CA GLU A 322 8.96 -4.96 15.78
C GLU A 322 10.10 -5.69 15.05
N LEU A 323 11.14 -6.13 15.77
CA LEU A 323 12.16 -7.02 15.20
C LEU A 323 11.54 -8.32 14.67
N GLY A 324 10.63 -8.93 15.44
CA GLY A 324 9.91 -10.12 15.00
C GLY A 324 8.92 -9.84 13.87
N MET A 325 8.24 -8.69 13.87
CA MET A 325 7.39 -8.29 12.74
C MET A 325 8.22 -8.13 11.45
N LEU A 326 9.41 -7.54 11.56
CA LEU A 326 10.33 -7.38 10.44
C LEU A 326 10.82 -8.74 9.91
N GLY A 327 11.10 -9.69 10.82
CA GLY A 327 11.47 -11.06 10.45
C GLY A 327 10.35 -11.85 9.76
N ASP A 328 9.08 -11.64 10.12
CA ASP A 328 7.93 -12.21 9.39
C ASP A 328 7.78 -11.56 8.01
N MET A 329 7.86 -10.22 7.97
CA MET A 329 7.62 -9.42 6.78
C MET A 329 8.68 -9.63 5.68
N ASP A 330 9.95 -9.73 6.06
CA ASP A 330 11.06 -10.04 5.14
C ASP A 330 10.83 -11.39 4.42
N ASP A 331 10.44 -12.43 5.18
CA ASP A 331 10.11 -13.73 4.61
C ASP A 331 8.89 -13.67 3.68
N ALA A 332 7.83 -12.98 4.08
CA ALA A 332 6.62 -12.80 3.27
C ALA A 332 6.89 -12.04 1.97
N ILE A 333 7.70 -10.99 2.00
CA ILE A 333 8.06 -10.20 0.81
C ILE A 333 8.93 -11.02 -0.13
N ARG A 334 9.90 -11.79 0.39
CA ARG A 334 10.67 -12.75 -0.43
C ARG A 334 9.79 -13.81 -1.09
N ALA A 335 8.73 -14.26 -0.42
CA ALA A 335 7.77 -15.21 -0.98
C ALA A 335 6.92 -14.63 -2.14
N LEU A 336 6.71 -13.30 -2.20
CA LEU A 336 6.03 -12.65 -3.34
C LEU A 336 6.76 -12.85 -4.67
N ALA A 337 8.04 -13.20 -4.62
CA ALA A 337 8.81 -13.54 -5.79
C ALA A 337 8.19 -14.74 -6.55
N GLY A 338 7.42 -15.61 -5.89
CA GLY A 338 6.68 -16.72 -6.51
C GLY A 338 5.35 -16.32 -7.16
N VAL A 339 4.98 -15.03 -7.19
CA VAL A 339 3.70 -14.53 -7.69
C VAL A 339 3.85 -13.97 -9.11
N THR A 340 2.98 -14.44 -10.01
CA THR A 340 2.81 -13.89 -11.36
C THR A 340 1.41 -13.33 -11.51
N PHE A 341 1.32 -12.05 -11.90
CA PHE A 341 0.05 -11.45 -12.29
C PHE A 341 -0.26 -11.80 -13.75
N VAL A 342 -1.44 -12.35 -13.98
CA VAL A 342 -1.95 -12.72 -15.30
C VAL A 342 -3.07 -11.74 -15.64
N VAL A 343 -2.76 -10.73 -16.43
CA VAL A 343 -3.68 -9.61 -16.72
C VAL A 343 -4.41 -9.88 -18.03
N GLN A 344 -5.72 -10.04 -17.94
CA GLN A 344 -6.63 -10.16 -19.06
C GLN A 344 -7.14 -8.77 -19.45
N LEU A 345 -6.79 -8.32 -20.65
CA LEU A 345 -7.23 -7.03 -21.18
C LEU A 345 -8.53 -7.22 -21.95
N LYS A 346 -9.61 -6.61 -21.47
CA LYS A 346 -10.92 -6.69 -22.10
C LYS A 346 -11.20 -5.40 -22.87
N GLY A 347 -11.19 -5.47 -24.20
CA GLY A 347 -11.52 -4.33 -25.05
C GLY A 347 -13.00 -3.95 -24.96
N VAL A 348 -13.29 -2.67 -24.70
CA VAL A 348 -14.67 -2.18 -24.61
C VAL A 348 -14.88 -1.04 -25.61
N SER A 349 -15.82 -1.23 -26.54
CA SER A 349 -16.25 -0.21 -27.50
C SER A 349 -17.33 0.66 -26.86
N ALA A 350 -16.97 1.87 -26.41
CA ALA A 350 -17.92 2.88 -25.93
C ALA A 350 -17.38 4.29 -26.20
N SER A 351 -18.28 5.20 -26.55
CA SER A 351 -18.02 6.60 -26.94
C SER A 351 -17.18 7.35 -25.91
N VAL A 352 -16.29 8.20 -26.43
CA VAL A 352 -15.18 8.89 -25.74
C VAL A 352 -15.60 9.77 -24.55
N GLU A 353 -16.89 10.04 -24.37
CA GLU A 353 -17.37 11.05 -23.40
C GLU A 353 -17.83 10.50 -22.04
N GLU A 354 -18.08 9.19 -21.89
CA GLU A 354 -18.63 8.63 -20.63
C GLU A 354 -17.56 8.12 -19.64
N ARG A 355 -16.30 7.94 -20.07
CA ARG A 355 -15.29 7.16 -19.31
C ARG A 355 -14.30 7.95 -18.46
N CYS A 356 -14.29 9.28 -18.52
CA CYS A 356 -13.39 10.09 -17.69
C CYS A 356 -13.83 10.21 -16.21
N ARG A 357 -14.86 9.48 -15.75
CA ARG A 357 -15.44 9.63 -14.39
C ARG A 357 -15.76 8.31 -13.64
N GLY A 358 -14.83 7.34 -13.66
CA GLY A 358 -14.66 6.43 -12.50
C GLY A 358 -15.35 5.05 -12.47
N GLN A 359 -15.34 4.26 -13.55
CA GLN A 359 -15.93 2.89 -13.52
C GLN A 359 -15.07 1.74 -14.08
N GLY A 360 -13.75 1.87 -14.20
CA GLY A 360 -12.88 0.85 -14.82
C GLY A 360 -11.78 0.27 -13.91
N GLY A 361 -12.11 -0.14 -12.67
CA GLY A 361 -11.12 -0.71 -11.74
C GLY A 361 -10.66 -2.12 -12.13
N ALA A 362 -9.42 -2.48 -11.80
CA ALA A 362 -8.93 -3.85 -12.01
C ALA A 362 -9.69 -4.81 -11.09
N VAL A 363 -10.17 -5.93 -11.62
CA VAL A 363 -10.89 -6.95 -10.84
C VAL A 363 -10.04 -8.20 -10.78
N VAL A 364 -9.78 -8.71 -9.57
CA VAL A 364 -9.13 -10.01 -9.42
C VAL A 364 -10.19 -11.09 -9.59
N LEU A 365 -10.02 -11.93 -10.58
CA LEU A 365 -10.93 -13.03 -10.88
C LEU A 365 -10.58 -14.27 -10.06
N GLU A 366 -9.29 -14.58 -9.94
CA GLU A 366 -8.82 -15.84 -9.35
C GLU A 366 -7.39 -15.72 -8.81
N VAL A 367 -7.13 -16.41 -7.71
CA VAL A 367 -5.79 -16.75 -7.20
C VAL A 367 -5.66 -18.26 -7.24
N SER A 368 -4.69 -18.77 -8.00
CA SER A 368 -4.49 -20.22 -8.18
C SER A 368 -3.00 -20.60 -8.13
N ARG A 369 -2.72 -21.89 -7.96
CA ARG A 369 -1.33 -22.39 -7.96
C ARG A 369 -0.77 -22.33 -9.38
N SER A 370 0.42 -21.76 -9.52
CA SER A 370 1.11 -21.69 -10.81
C SER A 370 1.71 -23.04 -11.19
N CYS A 371 1.44 -23.50 -12.41
CA CYS A 371 2.00 -24.73 -12.98
C CYS A 371 3.31 -24.50 -13.78
N GLY A 372 3.75 -23.24 -13.93
CA GLY A 372 4.85 -22.84 -14.82
C GLY A 372 6.20 -22.61 -14.14
N GLY A 373 7.29 -22.77 -14.91
CA GLY A 373 8.63 -22.31 -14.53
C GLY A 373 8.76 -20.78 -14.62
N SER A 374 9.66 -20.18 -13.83
CA SER A 374 9.93 -18.73 -13.95
C SER A 374 10.77 -18.48 -15.20
N SER A 375 10.40 -17.45 -15.95
CA SER A 375 11.06 -17.01 -17.17
C SER A 375 12.26 -16.10 -16.90
N LEU A 376 12.30 -15.43 -15.74
CA LEU A 376 13.33 -14.43 -15.40
C LEU A 376 14.66 -14.99 -14.86
N GLY A 377 14.95 -16.29 -15.01
CA GLY A 377 16.28 -16.85 -14.69
C GLY A 377 16.75 -16.56 -13.27
N ARG A 378 15.96 -16.97 -12.26
CA ARG A 378 16.20 -16.63 -10.85
C ARG A 378 17.29 -17.49 -10.20
N SER A 379 18.14 -16.87 -9.39
CA SER A 379 19.20 -17.54 -8.61
C SER A 379 18.79 -17.92 -7.18
N GLU A 380 17.72 -17.32 -6.62
CA GLU A 380 17.32 -17.54 -5.22
C GLU A 380 16.36 -18.74 -5.04
N PRO A 381 16.45 -19.48 -3.91
CA PRO A 381 15.49 -20.53 -3.57
C PRO A 381 14.09 -19.95 -3.35
N ARG A 382 13.06 -20.61 -3.90
CA ARG A 382 11.67 -20.17 -3.73
C ARG A 382 11.20 -20.34 -2.29
N VAL A 383 10.46 -19.36 -1.79
CA VAL A 383 9.80 -19.39 -0.48
C VAL A 383 8.29 -19.46 -0.71
N GLY A 384 7.63 -20.51 -0.20
CA GLY A 384 6.17 -20.66 -0.29
C GLY A 384 5.66 -21.24 -1.62
N LEU A 385 4.35 -21.07 -1.86
CA LEU A 385 3.67 -21.52 -3.07
C LEU A 385 3.95 -20.57 -4.25
N ASN A 386 3.89 -21.09 -5.47
CA ASN A 386 3.84 -20.26 -6.66
C ASN A 386 2.39 -19.97 -7.01
N LEU A 387 2.06 -18.72 -7.30
CA LEU A 387 0.70 -18.30 -7.58
C LEU A 387 0.62 -17.58 -8.92
N ASP A 388 -0.43 -17.91 -9.66
CA ASP A 388 -0.97 -17.06 -10.71
C ASP A 388 -2.13 -16.26 -10.09
N VAL A 389 -2.06 -14.94 -10.20
CA VAL A 389 -3.16 -14.03 -9.81
C VAL A 389 -3.76 -13.48 -11.08
N VAL A 390 -4.97 -13.87 -11.41
CA VAL A 390 -5.67 -13.47 -12.63
C VAL A 390 -6.42 -12.17 -12.37
N LEU A 391 -6.03 -11.10 -13.07
CA LEU A 391 -6.71 -9.81 -13.04
C LEU A 391 -7.38 -9.56 -14.39
N GLN A 392 -8.56 -8.97 -14.38
CA GLN A 392 -9.20 -8.44 -15.57
C GLN A 392 -9.29 -6.92 -15.46
N ILE A 393 -8.93 -6.22 -16.53
CA ILE A 393 -9.11 -4.77 -16.63
C ILE A 393 -9.70 -4.41 -17.98
N GLU A 394 -10.66 -3.49 -17.96
CA GLU A 394 -11.29 -2.98 -19.17
C GLU A 394 -10.41 -1.89 -19.81
N VAL A 395 -10.17 -2.04 -21.11
CA VAL A 395 -9.31 -1.13 -21.89
C VAL A 395 -10.09 -0.56 -23.07
N ASP A 396 -9.73 0.65 -23.52
CA ASP A 396 -10.18 1.17 -24.80
C ASP A 396 -9.67 0.26 -25.94
N ALA A 397 -10.55 -0.11 -26.87
CA ALA A 397 -10.21 -0.99 -27.99
C ALA A 397 -9.03 -0.45 -28.83
N ARG A 398 -8.80 0.87 -28.86
CA ARG A 398 -7.64 1.50 -29.52
C ARG A 398 -6.33 1.22 -28.80
N VAL A 399 -6.35 1.19 -27.47
CA VAL A 399 -5.18 0.80 -26.66
C VAL A 399 -4.86 -0.66 -26.89
N LEU A 400 -5.89 -1.52 -26.93
CA LEU A 400 -5.74 -2.95 -27.22
C LEU A 400 -5.09 -3.21 -28.60
N GLY A 401 -5.49 -2.47 -29.64
CA GLY A 401 -4.88 -2.58 -30.98
C GLY A 401 -3.44 -2.05 -31.07
N GLY A 402 -3.02 -1.19 -30.15
CA GLY A 402 -1.64 -0.66 -30.08
C GLY A 402 -0.64 -1.61 -29.42
N ILE A 403 -1.10 -2.61 -28.66
CA ILE A 403 -0.24 -3.62 -28.00
C ILE A 403 0.26 -4.70 -29.00
N GLY A 404 0.04 -4.49 -30.30
CA GLY A 404 0.44 -5.39 -31.37
C GLY A 404 1.96 -5.53 -31.53
N GLY A 405 2.43 -6.77 -31.47
CA GLY A 405 3.84 -7.16 -31.67
C GLY A 405 4.20 -8.53 -31.05
N GLY A 406 3.47 -8.93 -30.00
CA GLY A 406 3.61 -10.26 -29.36
C GLY A 406 2.34 -10.76 -28.67
N LEU A 407 1.47 -9.85 -28.19
CA LEU A 407 0.24 -10.22 -27.47
C LEU A 407 -0.93 -10.70 -28.33
N GLU A 408 -0.95 -10.40 -29.64
CA GLU A 408 -1.98 -10.95 -30.54
C GLU A 408 -1.88 -12.48 -30.65
N ALA A 409 -0.69 -13.05 -30.45
CA ALA A 409 -0.50 -14.50 -30.35
C ALA A 409 -0.96 -15.07 -28.99
N GLY A 410 -1.05 -14.23 -27.95
CA GLY A 410 -1.43 -14.58 -26.58
C GLY A 410 -2.87 -14.20 -26.19
N GLY A 411 -3.68 -13.70 -27.13
CA GLY A 411 -5.11 -13.41 -26.90
C GLY A 411 -5.40 -12.24 -25.94
N GLY A 412 -4.47 -11.28 -25.79
CA GLY A 412 -4.67 -10.12 -24.90
C GLY A 412 -4.39 -10.39 -23.41
N VAL A 413 -3.52 -11.36 -23.11
CA VAL A 413 -3.09 -11.71 -21.75
C VAL A 413 -1.63 -11.32 -21.51
N LEU A 414 -1.38 -10.48 -20.49
CA LEU A 414 -0.02 -10.15 -20.01
C LEU A 414 0.35 -11.06 -18.84
N ARG A 415 1.59 -11.57 -18.80
CA ARG A 415 2.13 -12.27 -17.63
C ARG A 415 3.26 -11.45 -17.02
N VAL A 416 3.06 -11.01 -15.78
CA VAL A 416 3.96 -10.08 -15.09
C VAL A 416 4.46 -10.73 -13.81
N GLU A 417 5.72 -11.14 -13.80
CA GLU A 417 6.36 -11.66 -12.60
C GLU A 417 6.58 -10.54 -11.56
N THR A 418 6.45 -10.86 -10.28
CA THR A 418 6.73 -9.88 -9.20
C THR A 418 8.23 -9.83 -8.89
N VAL A 419 8.76 -8.61 -8.73
CA VAL A 419 10.13 -8.31 -8.30
C VAL A 419 10.05 -7.54 -6.98
N PRO A 420 9.99 -8.23 -5.83
CA PRO A 420 9.81 -7.59 -4.54
C PRO A 420 11.13 -7.08 -3.94
N VAL A 421 11.11 -5.87 -3.37
CA VAL A 421 12.23 -5.28 -2.62
C VAL A 421 11.72 -4.64 -1.33
N LEU A 422 12.45 -4.82 -0.22
CA LEU A 422 12.13 -4.28 1.09
C LEU A 422 13.27 -3.37 1.56
N PHE A 423 12.98 -2.08 1.73
CA PHE A 423 13.89 -1.15 2.40
C PHE A 423 13.31 -0.77 3.75
N THR A 424 14.09 -0.94 4.81
CA THR A 424 13.65 -0.75 6.19
C THR A 424 14.58 0.19 6.95
N GLN A 425 13.99 1.14 7.67
CA GLN A 425 14.68 2.00 8.63
C GLN A 425 13.70 2.39 9.73
N GLY A 426 13.98 1.94 10.95
CA GLY A 426 13.25 2.42 12.12
C GLY A 426 13.47 3.93 12.32
N ILE A 427 12.39 4.68 12.51
CA ILE A 427 12.48 6.13 12.80
C ILE A 427 12.15 6.48 14.25
N ASN A 428 11.63 5.51 15.03
CA ASN A 428 11.12 5.72 16.38
C ASN A 428 12.20 5.62 17.48
N GLU A 429 11.79 5.79 18.74
CA GLU A 429 12.62 5.69 19.94
C GLU A 429 13.31 4.33 20.10
N MET A 430 12.60 3.25 19.74
CA MET A 430 13.13 1.89 19.82
C MET A 430 14.27 1.67 18.83
N GLN A 431 14.28 2.38 17.70
CA GLN A 431 15.44 2.37 16.82
C GLN A 431 16.63 3.12 17.43
N THR A 432 16.41 4.22 18.16
CA THR A 432 17.50 4.87 18.90
C THR A 432 18.14 3.88 19.88
N MET A 433 17.33 3.08 20.58
CA MET A 433 17.84 2.01 21.44
C MET A 433 18.56 0.90 20.67
N ALA A 434 18.05 0.52 19.49
CA ALA A 434 18.67 -0.49 18.64
C ALA A 434 20.09 -0.10 18.24
N ASN A 435 20.27 1.15 17.84
CA ASN A 435 21.54 1.72 17.41
C ASN A 435 22.57 1.72 18.55
N LEU A 436 22.13 2.04 19.79
CA LEU A 436 22.99 2.01 20.97
C LEU A 436 23.45 0.59 21.37
N LEU A 437 22.64 -0.42 21.10
CA LEU A 437 22.87 -1.80 21.53
C LEU A 437 23.39 -2.72 20.41
N GLY A 438 23.71 -2.18 19.23
CA GLY A 438 24.22 -2.97 18.10
C GLY A 438 23.18 -3.90 17.45
N GLY A 439 21.89 -3.54 17.49
CA GLY A 439 20.76 -4.34 17.03
C GLY A 439 20.31 -4.10 15.58
N SER A 440 21.15 -3.55 14.70
CA SER A 440 20.75 -3.15 13.32
C SER A 440 20.99 -4.22 12.25
N LYS A 441 21.67 -5.33 12.57
CA LYS A 441 22.12 -6.32 11.58
C LYS A 441 21.02 -6.83 10.62
N LEU A 442 19.85 -7.19 11.15
CA LEU A 442 18.75 -7.67 10.29
C LEU A 442 18.32 -6.62 9.25
N GLN A 443 18.24 -5.35 9.67
CA GLN A 443 17.91 -4.26 8.76
C GLN A 443 19.00 -4.08 7.69
N GLU A 444 20.27 -4.15 8.08
CA GLU A 444 21.41 -4.05 7.17
C GLU A 444 21.38 -5.18 6.13
N ASP A 445 21.17 -6.43 6.57
CA ASP A 445 21.03 -7.60 5.70
C ASP A 445 19.86 -7.44 4.72
N ILE A 446 18.67 -7.06 5.20
CA ILE A 446 17.48 -6.84 4.37
C ILE A 446 17.72 -5.76 3.31
N ASN A 447 18.30 -4.62 3.71
CA ASN A 447 18.54 -3.50 2.79
C ASN A 447 19.60 -3.88 1.74
N ALA A 448 20.65 -4.60 2.11
CA ALA A 448 21.68 -5.07 1.18
C ALA A 448 21.14 -6.10 0.17
N GLU A 449 20.36 -7.08 0.65
CA GLU A 449 19.69 -8.07 -0.22
C GLU A 449 18.72 -7.37 -1.20
N SER A 450 17.92 -6.42 -0.72
CA SER A 450 16.97 -5.67 -1.55
C SER A 450 17.66 -4.74 -2.55
N LEU A 451 18.77 -4.12 -2.18
CA LEU A 451 19.61 -3.35 -3.10
C LEU A 451 20.14 -4.23 -4.24
N SER A 452 20.63 -5.43 -3.93
CA SER A 452 21.10 -6.38 -4.95
C SER A 452 19.99 -6.74 -5.95
N ARG A 453 18.78 -7.05 -5.46
CA ARG A 453 17.61 -7.33 -6.32
C ARG A 453 17.23 -6.11 -7.17
N LEU A 454 17.24 -4.91 -6.60
CA LEU A 454 16.95 -3.67 -7.32
C LEU A 454 18.01 -3.35 -8.38
N GLN A 455 19.30 -3.56 -8.10
CA GLN A 455 20.38 -3.40 -9.07
C GLN A 455 20.26 -4.39 -10.24
N SER A 456 19.84 -5.63 -9.97
CA SER A 456 19.54 -6.62 -11.01
C SER A 456 18.37 -6.20 -11.89
N PHE A 457 17.27 -5.72 -11.28
CA PHE A 457 16.14 -5.14 -12.01
C PHE A 457 16.58 -3.95 -12.86
N TYR A 458 17.34 -3.02 -12.29
CA TYR A 458 17.81 -1.83 -12.97
C TYR A 458 18.73 -2.14 -14.16
N SER A 459 19.63 -3.13 -14.01
CA SER A 459 20.49 -3.57 -15.11
C SER A 459 19.66 -4.10 -16.30
N ARG A 460 18.58 -4.85 -16.01
CA ARG A 460 17.63 -5.30 -17.03
C ARG A 460 16.84 -4.14 -17.62
N TRP A 461 16.42 -3.18 -16.79
CA TRP A 461 15.73 -1.97 -17.22
C TRP A 461 16.57 -1.12 -18.17
N VAL A 462 17.86 -0.91 -17.85
CA VAL A 462 18.81 -0.21 -18.73
C VAL A 462 18.97 -0.98 -20.05
N LYS A 463 19.13 -2.30 -20.01
CA LYS A 463 19.22 -3.12 -21.23
C LYS A 463 17.94 -3.05 -22.07
N TYR A 464 16.77 -3.05 -21.44
CA TYR A 464 15.48 -2.99 -22.14
C TYR A 464 15.28 -1.65 -22.86
N HIS A 465 15.60 -0.53 -22.23
CA HIS A 465 15.43 0.79 -22.83
C HIS A 465 16.58 1.20 -23.77
N PHE A 466 17.82 0.77 -23.50
CA PHE A 466 19.02 1.27 -24.20
C PHE A 466 19.83 0.20 -24.94
N GLY A 467 19.43 -1.08 -24.93
CA GLY A 467 20.18 -2.19 -25.50
C GLY A 467 19.90 -2.52 -26.97
N GLY A 468 18.99 -1.81 -27.64
CA GLY A 468 18.58 -2.02 -29.04
C GLY A 468 18.40 -0.71 -29.81
N GLU A 469 17.65 -0.71 -30.93
CA GLU A 469 17.22 0.55 -31.56
C GLU A 469 16.38 1.37 -30.57
N ALA A 470 16.73 2.64 -30.38
CA ALA A 470 16.09 3.50 -29.40
C ALA A 470 14.59 3.65 -29.73
N THR A 471 13.73 3.13 -28.84
CA THR A 471 12.29 3.36 -28.93
C THR A 471 11.97 4.84 -28.66
N SER A 472 10.78 5.31 -29.07
CA SER A 472 10.33 6.68 -28.78
C SER A 472 10.28 6.98 -27.27
N VAL A 473 10.11 5.94 -26.45
CA VAL A 473 10.13 6.00 -24.97
C VAL A 473 11.57 6.12 -24.47
N ALA A 474 12.48 5.29 -24.98
CA ALA A 474 13.90 5.40 -24.67
C ALA A 474 14.44 6.80 -24.97
N MET A 475 14.01 7.41 -26.09
CA MET A 475 14.38 8.79 -26.42
C MET A 475 13.87 9.86 -25.45
N ARG A 476 12.75 9.62 -24.76
CA ARG A 476 12.22 10.55 -23.74
C ARG A 476 12.91 10.40 -22.39
N VAL A 477 13.39 9.19 -22.07
CA VAL A 477 14.07 8.89 -20.79
C VAL A 477 15.59 9.08 -20.88
N LEU A 478 16.16 9.10 -22.10
CA LEU A 478 17.58 9.34 -22.37
C LEU A 478 18.17 10.56 -21.62
N PRO A 479 17.52 11.74 -21.59
CA PRO A 479 18.04 12.91 -20.89
C PRO A 479 18.22 12.71 -19.38
N GLU A 480 17.52 11.74 -18.78
CA GLU A 480 17.49 11.51 -17.34
C GLU A 480 18.40 10.33 -16.90
N LEU A 481 18.96 9.55 -17.83
CA LEU A 481 19.69 8.33 -17.49
C LEU A 481 20.89 8.57 -16.56
N SER A 482 21.63 9.68 -16.73
CA SER A 482 22.72 10.05 -15.82
C SER A 482 22.24 10.33 -14.41
N GLU A 483 21.07 10.96 -14.26
CA GLU A 483 20.46 11.27 -12.97
C GLU A 483 19.92 10.01 -12.30
N ILE A 484 19.34 9.08 -13.08
CA ILE A 484 18.88 7.78 -12.58
C ILE A 484 20.08 6.93 -12.12
N ASN A 485 21.18 6.92 -12.88
CA ASN A 485 22.43 6.27 -12.48
C ASN A 485 22.98 6.85 -11.17
N ALA A 486 23.00 8.18 -11.05
CA ALA A 486 23.41 8.85 -9.82
C ALA A 486 22.48 8.53 -8.64
N SER A 487 21.17 8.42 -8.88
CA SER A 487 20.19 8.04 -7.87
C SER A 487 20.37 6.59 -7.38
N MET A 488 20.65 5.66 -8.31
CA MET A 488 20.97 4.27 -7.98
C MET A 488 22.27 4.17 -7.17
N GLN A 489 23.32 4.88 -7.58
CA GLN A 489 24.58 4.92 -6.84
C GLN A 489 24.39 5.53 -5.46
N GLY A 490 23.68 6.66 -5.36
CA GLY A 490 23.41 7.31 -4.08
C GLY A 490 22.65 6.40 -3.12
N LEU A 491 21.65 5.64 -3.59
CA LEU A 491 20.99 4.64 -2.74
C LEU A 491 21.95 3.55 -2.29
N ALA A 492 22.82 3.06 -3.18
CA ALA A 492 23.82 2.06 -2.83
C ALA A 492 24.78 2.57 -1.75
N ASP A 493 25.23 3.83 -1.86
CA ASP A 493 26.11 4.47 -0.89
C ASP A 493 25.42 4.60 0.49
N GLU A 494 24.14 5.01 0.55
CA GLU A 494 23.39 5.07 1.82
C GLU A 494 23.28 3.69 2.48
N VAL A 495 22.97 2.65 1.71
CA VAL A 495 22.81 1.27 2.22
C VAL A 495 24.14 0.72 2.73
N GLN A 496 25.25 0.99 2.04
CA GLN A 496 26.58 0.47 2.40
C GLN A 496 27.22 1.23 3.57
N SER A 497 26.96 2.54 3.68
CA SER A 497 27.53 3.40 4.71
C SER A 497 26.72 3.40 6.01
N SER A 498 25.40 3.17 5.94
CA SER A 498 24.52 3.17 7.11
C SER A 498 24.82 2.02 8.05
N ARG A 499 25.49 2.30 9.18
CA ARG A 499 25.73 1.35 10.26
C ARG A 499 25.23 1.89 11.59
N SER A 500 24.26 1.21 12.20
CA SER A 500 23.74 1.55 13.52
C SER A 500 23.29 3.03 13.67
N GLU A 501 22.70 3.63 12.62
CA GLU A 501 22.19 5.00 12.64
C GLU A 501 20.74 5.09 12.10
N LYS A 502 20.10 6.27 12.25
CA LYS A 502 18.77 6.54 11.70
C LYS A 502 18.87 7.14 10.31
N ASN A 503 19.38 6.38 9.35
CA ASN A 503 19.52 6.87 7.98
C ASN A 503 18.20 6.74 7.20
N ALA A 504 17.30 7.72 7.40
CA ALA A 504 16.04 7.77 6.67
C ALA A 504 16.21 8.04 5.17
N GLN A 505 17.42 8.42 4.69
CA GLN A 505 17.66 8.65 3.26
C GLN A 505 17.57 7.37 2.44
N ILE A 506 17.85 6.20 3.03
CA ILE A 506 17.63 4.90 2.38
C ILE A 506 16.18 4.80 1.89
N LEU A 507 15.22 5.17 2.75
CA LEU A 507 13.80 5.10 2.42
C LEU A 507 13.44 6.10 1.32
N THR A 508 13.88 7.36 1.47
CA THR A 508 13.54 8.42 0.53
C THR A 508 14.15 8.17 -0.86
N ARG A 509 15.40 7.73 -0.93
CA ARG A 509 16.06 7.43 -2.21
C ARG A 509 15.45 6.20 -2.89
N ALA A 510 15.18 5.13 -2.14
CA ALA A 510 14.51 3.95 -2.70
C ALA A 510 13.10 4.29 -3.21
N ALA A 511 12.40 5.15 -2.48
CA ALA A 511 11.09 5.67 -2.85
C ALA A 511 11.09 6.41 -4.19
N ASP A 512 11.99 7.39 -4.34
CA ASP A 512 12.11 8.20 -5.56
C ASP A 512 12.54 7.33 -6.75
N LEU A 513 13.58 6.53 -6.59
CA LEU A 513 14.08 5.66 -7.64
C LEU A 513 13.03 4.66 -8.12
N THR A 514 12.24 4.09 -7.20
CA THR A 514 11.15 3.19 -7.58
C THR A 514 10.08 3.91 -8.39
N ARG A 515 9.75 5.17 -8.07
CA ARG A 515 8.77 5.94 -8.87
C ARG A 515 9.30 6.22 -10.27
N THR A 516 10.57 6.60 -10.39
CA THR A 516 11.22 6.82 -11.68
C THR A 516 11.25 5.55 -12.54
N LEU A 517 11.42 4.39 -11.92
CA LEU A 517 11.40 3.08 -12.60
C LEU A 517 10.00 2.52 -12.85
N LEU A 518 8.93 3.28 -12.59
CA LEU A 518 7.53 2.86 -12.68
C LEU A 518 7.23 1.62 -11.82
N GLY A 519 7.76 1.57 -10.60
CA GLY A 519 7.44 0.53 -9.63
C GLY A 519 6.26 0.88 -8.73
N GLY A 520 5.66 -0.15 -8.12
CA GLY A 520 4.63 -0.01 -7.10
C GLY A 520 5.20 0.36 -5.74
N ARG A 521 4.48 1.21 -5.00
CA ARG A 521 4.91 1.77 -3.71
C ARG A 521 3.98 1.36 -2.58
N VAL A 522 4.55 0.78 -1.52
CA VAL A 522 3.85 0.46 -0.28
C VAL A 522 4.62 1.01 0.92
N THR A 523 3.94 1.72 1.82
CA THR A 523 4.53 2.20 3.07
C THR A 523 3.96 1.46 4.27
N VAL A 524 4.84 0.93 5.09
CA VAL A 524 4.53 0.05 6.22
C VAL A 524 5.07 0.61 7.53
N CYS A 525 4.25 0.52 8.56
CA CYS A 525 4.71 0.52 9.94
C CYS A 525 3.89 -0.50 10.72
N LYS A 526 4.06 -0.59 12.05
CA LYS A 526 3.32 -1.56 12.89
C LYS A 526 1.79 -1.56 12.68
N SER A 527 1.19 -0.43 12.31
CA SER A 527 -0.28 -0.30 12.19
C SER A 527 -0.77 0.56 11.03
N ALA A 528 0.12 1.02 10.13
CA ALA A 528 -0.18 1.95 9.03
C ALA A 528 -0.88 3.27 9.38
N LYS A 529 -0.88 3.65 10.66
CA LYS A 529 -1.56 4.86 11.14
C LYS A 529 -0.58 6.01 11.31
N ASP A 530 0.14 6.11 12.42
CA ASP A 530 0.92 7.31 12.79
C ASP A 530 2.19 7.51 11.92
N ARG A 531 3.20 6.63 12.06
CA ARG A 531 4.48 6.75 11.33
C ARG A 531 4.31 6.74 9.81
N THR A 532 3.39 5.91 9.31
CA THR A 532 3.08 5.85 7.88
C THR A 532 2.47 7.17 7.39
N SER A 533 1.65 7.85 8.19
CA SER A 533 1.15 9.19 7.83
C SER A 533 2.29 10.19 7.67
N MET A 534 3.28 10.14 8.57
CA MET A 534 4.45 11.02 8.49
C MET A 534 5.25 10.74 7.22
N SER A 535 5.49 9.47 6.88
CA SER A 535 6.26 9.12 5.69
C SER A 535 5.54 9.48 4.38
N VAL A 536 4.26 9.11 4.23
CA VAL A 536 3.51 9.35 2.99
C VAL A 536 3.37 10.84 2.69
N THR A 537 3.03 11.64 3.70
CA THR A 537 2.93 13.10 3.52
C THR A 537 4.28 13.75 3.25
N PHE A 538 5.37 13.21 3.82
CA PHE A 538 6.72 13.68 3.50
C PHE A 538 7.09 13.37 2.05
N GLU A 539 6.80 12.16 1.59
CA GLU A 539 7.04 11.77 0.21
C GLU A 539 6.22 12.59 -0.79
N GLN A 540 4.92 12.78 -0.52
CA GLN A 540 4.05 13.66 -1.32
C GLN A 540 4.61 15.08 -1.39
N SER A 541 5.08 15.62 -0.26
CA SER A 541 5.75 16.92 -0.21
C SER A 541 7.00 16.96 -1.09
N ARG A 542 7.87 15.93 -1.04
CA ARG A 542 9.04 15.87 -1.92
C ARG A 542 8.66 15.85 -3.39
N VAL A 543 7.65 15.08 -3.77
CA VAL A 543 7.15 15.04 -5.15
C VAL A 543 6.68 16.43 -5.59
N LEU A 544 5.93 17.13 -4.73
CA LEU A 544 5.46 18.49 -5.03
C LEU A 544 6.63 19.47 -5.22
N GLN A 545 7.64 19.39 -4.34
CA GLN A 545 8.83 20.23 -4.40
C GLN A 545 9.65 19.97 -5.67
N GLN A 546 9.86 18.69 -6.03
CA GLN A 546 10.64 18.29 -7.20
C GLN A 546 9.98 18.72 -8.51
N LYS A 547 8.64 18.69 -8.58
CA LYS A 547 7.91 18.87 -9.84
C LYS A 547 7.31 20.25 -10.07
N HIS A 548 6.98 20.99 -9.02
CA HIS A 548 6.15 22.20 -9.16
C HIS A 548 6.75 23.48 -8.60
N ALA A 549 8.07 23.52 -8.34
CA ALA A 549 8.80 24.73 -7.94
C ALA A 549 8.04 25.58 -6.90
N LEU A 550 7.73 24.96 -5.75
CA LEU A 550 6.98 25.61 -4.67
C LEU A 550 7.74 26.83 -4.13
N VAL A 551 7.00 27.79 -3.56
CA VAL A 551 7.60 28.93 -2.84
C VAL A 551 8.41 28.45 -1.64
N ASP A 552 9.58 29.07 -1.41
CA ASP A 552 10.43 28.78 -0.26
C ASP A 552 9.67 28.89 1.08
N GLY A 553 9.89 27.91 1.97
CA GLY A 553 9.27 27.86 3.29
C GLY A 553 7.87 27.23 3.34
N VAL A 554 7.26 26.92 2.19
CA VAL A 554 6.03 26.10 2.16
C VAL A 554 6.38 24.67 2.58
N THR A 555 5.65 24.13 3.56
CA THR A 555 5.79 22.75 4.05
C THR A 555 4.49 21.98 3.82
N PRO A 556 4.26 21.45 2.59
CA PRO A 556 3.03 20.75 2.24
C PRO A 556 2.66 19.64 3.23
N GLU A 557 3.66 18.90 3.72
CA GLU A 557 3.48 17.82 4.68
C GLU A 557 2.86 18.30 6.00
N THR A 558 3.13 19.53 6.45
CA THR A 558 2.54 20.09 7.67
C THR A 558 1.04 20.24 7.51
N LEU A 559 0.60 20.78 6.37
CA LEU A 559 -0.80 20.97 6.03
C LEU A 559 -1.52 19.62 5.87
N MET A 560 -0.95 18.71 5.07
CA MET A 560 -1.50 17.38 4.85
C MET A 560 -1.61 16.58 6.15
N ARG A 561 -0.65 16.71 7.08
CA ARG A 561 -0.73 16.04 8.39
C ARG A 561 -1.78 16.64 9.31
N ALA A 562 -1.98 17.96 9.27
CA ALA A 562 -2.91 18.67 10.15
C ALA A 562 -4.37 18.61 9.67
N HIS A 563 -4.59 18.59 8.37
CA HIS A 563 -5.91 18.74 7.76
C HIS A 563 -6.25 17.71 6.68
N GLY A 564 -5.30 16.85 6.29
CA GLY A 564 -5.50 15.86 5.25
C GLY A 564 -6.11 14.54 5.74
N VAL A 565 -6.37 13.66 4.78
CA VAL A 565 -7.03 12.35 4.92
C VAL A 565 -6.38 11.39 5.94
N ARG A 566 -5.11 11.63 6.32
CA ARG A 566 -4.40 10.81 7.31
C ARG A 566 -4.99 10.91 8.72
N ARG A 567 -5.70 11.99 9.04
CA ARG A 567 -6.44 12.09 10.32
C ARG A 567 -7.69 11.21 10.32
N ASP A 568 -8.31 11.02 9.16
CA ASP A 568 -9.46 10.13 9.03
C ASP A 568 -9.04 8.66 9.12
N ASN A 569 -7.87 8.30 8.58
CA ASN A 569 -7.26 7.00 8.87
C ASN A 569 -7.09 6.77 10.38
N ALA A 570 -6.66 7.80 11.14
CA ALA A 570 -6.57 7.68 12.59
C ALA A 570 -7.96 7.44 13.21
N PHE A 571 -8.98 8.15 12.74
CA PHE A 571 -10.36 7.94 13.18
C PHE A 571 -10.87 6.53 12.89
N LEU A 572 -10.69 6.00 11.67
CA LEU A 572 -11.09 4.64 11.31
C LEU A 572 -10.43 3.56 12.18
N ASN A 573 -9.22 3.83 12.68
CA ASN A 573 -8.48 2.87 13.50
C ASN A 573 -8.78 2.93 14.99
N ILE A 574 -8.98 4.14 15.55
CA ILE A 574 -9.05 4.35 17.00
C ILE A 574 -10.18 5.28 17.45
N GLY A 575 -11.08 5.68 16.54
CA GLY A 575 -12.21 6.58 16.81
C GLY A 575 -11.83 8.02 17.09
N ARG A 576 -10.61 8.46 16.72
CA ARG A 576 -10.10 9.81 16.98
C ARG A 576 -9.25 10.35 15.81
N HIS A 577 -9.47 11.61 15.44
CA HIS A 577 -8.67 12.34 14.45
C HIS A 577 -7.36 12.87 15.05
N SER A 578 -6.58 12.02 15.74
CA SER A 578 -5.34 12.42 16.41
C SER A 578 -4.27 11.34 16.29
N TYR A 579 -3.02 11.77 16.04
CA TYR A 579 -1.87 10.89 16.04
C TYR A 579 -1.48 10.48 17.47
N ALA A 580 -1.16 9.21 17.65
CA ALA A 580 -0.86 8.62 18.95
C ALA A 580 0.64 8.69 19.30
N PHE A 581 1.27 9.85 19.11
CA PHE A 581 2.63 10.11 19.59
C PHE A 581 2.59 10.83 20.94
N ASN A 582 3.38 10.36 21.90
CA ASN A 582 3.65 11.13 23.12
C ASN A 582 4.80 12.15 22.91
N ALA A 583 5.04 13.02 23.88
CA ALA A 583 6.06 14.07 23.77
C ALA A 583 7.47 13.53 23.52
N LEU A 584 7.86 12.44 24.21
CA LEU A 584 9.18 11.80 24.03
C LEU A 584 9.30 11.16 22.65
N GLN A 585 8.26 10.47 22.18
CA GLN A 585 8.21 9.88 20.84
C GLN A 585 8.34 10.95 19.77
N THR A 586 7.61 12.05 19.91
CA THR A 586 7.68 13.20 18.99
C THR A 586 9.08 13.81 18.96
N PHE A 587 9.71 13.94 20.13
CA PHE A 587 11.07 14.46 20.25
C PHE A 587 12.09 13.59 19.51
N LEU A 588 11.97 12.25 19.61
CA LEU A 588 12.92 11.28 19.06
C LEU A 588 12.72 10.94 17.57
N LEU A 589 11.66 11.46 16.94
CA LEU A 589 11.47 11.37 15.49
C LEU A 589 12.44 12.30 14.74
N PRO A 590 12.95 11.91 13.56
CA PRO A 590 13.65 12.83 12.67
C PRO A 590 12.76 14.03 12.31
N SER A 591 13.35 15.21 12.08
CA SER A 591 12.62 16.47 11.87
C SER A 591 11.49 16.35 10.83
N ALA A 592 11.81 15.81 9.65
CA ALA A 592 10.86 15.63 8.56
C ALA A 592 9.67 14.70 8.90
N TYR A 593 9.78 13.86 9.94
CA TYR A 593 8.76 12.90 10.35
C TYR A 593 7.98 13.33 11.59
N LYS A 594 8.19 14.56 12.10
CA LYS A 594 7.45 15.04 13.27
C LYS A 594 6.01 15.43 12.89
N PRO A 595 5.00 15.02 13.69
CA PRO A 595 3.66 15.55 13.53
C PRO A 595 3.62 17.05 13.86
N PRO A 596 2.75 17.85 13.22
CA PRO A 596 2.53 19.24 13.59
C PRO A 596 2.02 19.37 15.03
N SER A 597 2.35 20.47 15.71
CA SER A 597 1.82 20.77 17.04
C SER A 597 0.30 20.72 17.08
N GLY A 598 -0.28 20.15 18.15
CA GLY A 598 -1.73 20.02 18.32
C GLY A 598 -2.40 18.88 17.53
N THR A 599 -1.67 18.19 16.65
CA THR A 599 -2.21 17.06 15.87
C THR A 599 -2.04 15.70 16.55
N GLY A 600 -1.35 15.66 17.69
CA GLY A 600 -1.08 14.43 18.45
C GLY A 600 -1.15 14.62 19.96
N GLY A 601 -1.28 13.51 20.67
CA GLY A 601 -1.29 13.45 22.14
C GLY A 601 -2.21 12.38 22.68
N ALA A 602 -1.86 11.82 23.84
CA ALA A 602 -2.84 11.16 24.70
C ALA A 602 -3.60 12.26 25.44
N LEU A 603 -4.93 12.26 25.38
CA LEU A 603 -5.69 12.95 26.43
C LEU A 603 -5.23 12.35 27.76
N VAL A 604 -4.72 13.19 28.65
CA VAL A 604 -4.87 12.93 30.08
C VAL A 604 -6.37 12.70 30.26
N SER A 605 -6.70 11.52 30.76
CA SER A 605 -8.04 10.96 30.95
C SER A 605 -9.09 11.98 31.38
#